data_AF-A0A2D6JR41-F1
#
_entry.id   AF-A0A2D6JR41-F1
#
_cell.length_a   1.000
_cell.length_b   1.000
_cell.length_c   1.000
_cell.angle_alpha   90.00
_cell.angle_beta   90.00
_cell.angle_gamma   90.00
#
_symmetry.space_group_name_H-M   'P 1'
#
loop_
_entity.id
_entity.type
_entity.pdbx_description
1 polymer ?
#
loop_
_entity_poly.entity_id
_entity_poly.type
_entity_poly.pdbx_seq_one_letter_code
_entity_poly.pdbx_strand_id
1 'polypeptide(L)'
;APGLSGYLGLGVSAFRDDFINTGDNDLEVGRWWDILIYIAFPILFFVLMASYFSDMIANTPNVWDPSNPKGLTIILLFWGVVAALFIGLNKKLIERPLFRNVPEGAEADISELPGGADELIGQVGDVIVGFEHLTATVDAELAD
;
A
#
# COMPACT_ATOMS: atom_id res chain seq x y z
N ALA A 1 -15.72 -9.01 -18.76
CA ALA A 1 -15.79 -7.57 -18.45
C ALA A 1 -15.51 -7.41 -16.95
N PRO A 2 -14.69 -6.44 -16.51
CA PRO A 2 -14.49 -6.22 -15.08
C PRO A 2 -15.75 -5.54 -14.53
N GLY A 3 -16.75 -6.35 -14.18
CA GLY A 3 -17.98 -5.91 -13.52
C GLY A 3 -17.87 -6.08 -12.00
N LEU A 4 -19.03 -6.09 -11.32
CA LEU A 4 -19.14 -6.39 -9.88
C LEU A 4 -18.33 -7.65 -9.49
N SER A 5 -18.34 -8.69 -10.35
CA SER A 5 -17.57 -9.92 -10.13
C SER A 5 -16.05 -9.74 -10.11
N GLY A 6 -15.52 -8.71 -10.78
CA GLY A 6 -14.09 -8.40 -10.75
C GLY A 6 -13.69 -7.64 -9.47
N TYR A 7 -14.50 -6.68 -9.03
CA TYR A 7 -14.29 -5.97 -7.77
C TYR A 7 -14.28 -6.92 -6.56
N LEU A 8 -15.17 -7.92 -6.57
CA LEU A 8 -15.25 -8.90 -5.49
C LEU A 8 -14.10 -9.93 -5.51
N GLY A 9 -13.37 -10.10 -6.61
CA GLY A 9 -12.46 -11.24 -6.80
C GLY A 9 -10.96 -10.96 -6.65
N LEU A 10 -10.52 -9.70 -6.63
CA LEU A 10 -9.10 -9.37 -6.81
C LEU A 10 -8.29 -9.15 -5.52
N GLY A 11 -8.89 -9.24 -4.33
CA GLY A 11 -8.16 -9.06 -3.07
C GLY A 11 -8.73 -9.78 -1.86
N VAL A 12 -10.00 -9.53 -1.51
CA VAL A 12 -10.60 -10.07 -0.27
C VAL A 12 -10.78 -11.59 -0.34
N SER A 13 -11.17 -12.13 -1.50
CA SER A 13 -11.33 -13.58 -1.67
C SER A 13 -9.99 -14.32 -1.55
N ALA A 14 -8.93 -13.80 -2.17
CA ALA A 14 -7.57 -14.35 -2.03
C ALA A 14 -7.09 -14.26 -0.58
N PHE A 15 -7.31 -13.12 0.08
CA PHE A 15 -6.96 -12.98 1.50
C PHE A 15 -7.69 -13.98 2.39
N ARG A 16 -8.99 -14.22 2.14
CA ARG A 16 -9.76 -15.21 2.89
C ARG A 16 -9.15 -16.60 2.71
N ASP A 17 -8.84 -16.97 1.48
CA ASP A 17 -8.37 -18.33 1.18
C ASP A 17 -6.92 -18.55 1.66
N ASP A 18 -6.05 -17.53 1.59
CA ASP A 18 -4.65 -17.64 1.97
C ASP A 18 -4.38 -17.44 3.48
N PHE A 19 -5.15 -16.57 4.15
CA PHE A 19 -4.87 -16.17 5.54
C PHE A 19 -5.98 -16.54 6.54
N ILE A 20 -7.23 -16.70 6.09
CA ILE A 20 -8.32 -17.09 6.98
C ILE A 20 -8.52 -18.59 6.93
N ASN A 21 -8.70 -19.18 5.75
CA ASN A 21 -8.95 -20.60 5.54
C ASN A 21 -7.65 -21.40 5.37
N THR A 22 -6.80 -21.35 6.40
CA THR A 22 -5.60 -22.18 6.46
C THR A 22 -5.93 -23.67 6.56
N GLY A 23 -5.02 -24.54 6.10
CA GLY A 23 -5.24 -25.99 6.00
C GLY A 23 -5.55 -26.72 7.31
N ASP A 24 -5.31 -26.11 8.46
CA ASP A 24 -5.57 -26.67 9.80
C ASP A 24 -6.91 -26.20 10.42
N ASN A 25 -7.77 -25.49 9.68
CA ASN A 25 -9.04 -25.00 10.22
C ASN A 25 -10.16 -26.04 10.18
N ASP A 26 -10.84 -26.23 11.32
CA ASP A 26 -12.06 -27.07 11.42
C ASP A 26 -13.29 -26.46 10.72
N LEU A 27 -13.30 -25.14 10.49
CA LEU A 27 -14.40 -24.39 9.89
C LEU A 27 -13.87 -23.42 8.84
N GLU A 28 -14.33 -23.61 7.60
CA GLU A 28 -14.00 -22.73 6.48
C GLU A 28 -15.02 -21.59 6.33
N VAL A 29 -14.51 -20.39 6.16
CA VAL A 29 -15.30 -19.19 5.90
C VAL A 29 -15.62 -19.13 4.41
N GLY A 30 -16.92 -19.06 4.09
CA GLY A 30 -17.40 -19.00 2.71
C GLY A 30 -17.53 -17.57 2.15
N ARG A 31 -18.05 -17.47 0.92
CA ARG A 31 -18.24 -16.21 0.16
C ARG A 31 -19.11 -15.14 0.84
N TRP A 32 -19.87 -15.49 1.87
CA TRP A 32 -20.64 -14.51 2.66
C TRP A 32 -19.73 -13.52 3.38
N TRP A 33 -18.50 -13.94 3.72
CA TRP A 33 -17.50 -13.06 4.32
C TRP A 33 -17.05 -11.98 3.34
N ASP A 34 -16.82 -12.34 2.08
CA ASP A 34 -16.47 -11.38 1.03
C ASP A 34 -17.55 -10.30 0.95
N ILE A 35 -18.83 -10.69 0.98
CA ILE A 35 -19.96 -9.74 0.96
C ILE A 35 -19.94 -8.81 2.18
N LEU A 36 -19.66 -9.33 3.38
CA LEU A 36 -19.54 -8.50 4.57
C LEU A 36 -18.40 -7.47 4.45
N ILE A 37 -17.24 -7.90 4.00
CA ILE A 37 -16.08 -7.01 3.89
C ILE A 37 -16.27 -5.99 2.76
N TYR A 38 -16.83 -6.38 1.62
CA TYR A 38 -17.02 -5.47 0.48
C TYR A 38 -18.21 -4.53 0.63
N ILE A 39 -19.21 -4.87 1.45
CA ILE A 39 -20.46 -4.10 1.53
C ILE A 39 -20.74 -3.64 2.97
N ALA A 40 -20.85 -4.56 3.92
CA ALA A 40 -21.23 -4.21 5.29
C ALA A 40 -20.20 -3.31 5.95
N PHE A 41 -18.91 -3.59 5.78
CA PHE A 41 -17.83 -2.80 6.38
C PHE A 41 -17.77 -1.37 5.80
N PRO A 42 -17.80 -1.14 4.46
CA PRO A 42 -17.90 0.20 3.91
C PRO A 42 -19.16 0.96 4.38
N ILE A 43 -20.32 0.31 4.39
CA ILE A 43 -21.56 0.95 4.87
C ILE A 43 -21.40 1.36 6.34
N LEU A 44 -20.91 0.45 7.19
CA LEU A 44 -20.66 0.73 8.60
C LEU A 44 -19.68 1.90 8.76
N PHE A 45 -18.59 1.89 8.01
CA PHE A 45 -17.61 2.99 8.00
C PHE A 45 -18.28 4.32 7.67
N PHE A 46 -19.07 4.39 6.59
CA PHE A 46 -19.75 5.63 6.22
C PHE A 46 -20.79 6.06 7.25
N VAL A 47 -21.56 5.14 7.81
CA VAL A 47 -22.55 5.45 8.85
C VAL A 47 -21.86 6.00 10.10
N LEU A 48 -20.79 5.34 10.57
CA LEU A 48 -20.03 5.78 11.75
C LEU A 48 -19.32 7.11 11.49
N MET A 49 -18.65 7.26 10.35
CA MET A 49 -17.97 8.50 10.00
C MET A 49 -18.97 9.65 9.85
N ALA A 50 -20.03 9.46 9.06
CA ALA A 50 -21.03 10.50 8.86
C ALA A 50 -21.72 10.89 10.17
N SER A 51 -22.10 9.92 11.01
CA SER A 51 -22.72 10.22 12.31
C SER A 51 -21.78 10.94 13.26
N TYR A 52 -20.53 10.49 13.39
CA TYR A 52 -19.51 11.14 14.22
C TYR A 52 -19.26 12.58 13.79
N PHE A 53 -18.99 12.82 12.50
CA PHE A 53 -18.72 14.17 12.01
C PHE A 53 -19.97 15.07 12.05
N SER A 54 -21.16 14.53 11.79
CA SER A 54 -22.41 15.29 11.91
C SER A 54 -22.68 15.71 13.35
N ASP A 55 -22.50 14.80 14.31
CA ASP A 55 -22.64 15.08 15.73
C ASP A 55 -21.63 16.15 16.18
N MET A 56 -20.37 16.02 15.78
CA MET A 56 -19.34 16.99 16.10
C MET A 56 -19.66 18.38 15.54
N ILE A 57 -20.13 18.48 14.29
CA ILE A 57 -20.51 19.76 13.67
C ILE A 57 -21.71 20.40 14.39
N ALA A 58 -22.70 19.60 14.79
CA ALA A 58 -23.90 20.10 15.44
C ALA A 58 -23.69 20.50 16.91
N ASN A 59 -22.84 19.77 17.62
CA ASN A 59 -22.77 19.81 19.08
C ASN A 59 -21.45 20.36 19.64
N THR A 60 -20.46 20.68 18.80
CA THR A 60 -19.18 21.25 19.25
C THR A 60 -19.15 22.76 19.05
N PRO A 61 -19.04 23.57 20.15
CA PRO A 61 -18.85 25.01 20.04
C PRO A 61 -17.58 25.33 19.28
N ASN A 62 -17.62 26.32 18.37
CA ASN A 62 -16.46 26.75 17.57
C ASN A 62 -15.72 25.57 16.90
N VAL A 63 -16.46 24.66 16.26
CA VAL A 63 -15.92 23.42 15.67
C VAL A 63 -14.81 23.67 14.63
N TRP A 64 -14.80 24.84 13.99
CA TRP A 64 -13.82 25.21 12.95
C TRP A 64 -12.60 25.97 13.49
N ASP A 65 -12.59 26.35 14.78
CA ASP A 65 -11.46 27.05 15.38
C ASP A 65 -10.26 26.09 15.54
N PRO A 66 -9.08 26.39 14.96
CA PRO A 66 -7.89 25.54 15.07
C PRO A 66 -7.33 25.43 16.49
N SER A 67 -7.72 26.33 17.39
CA SER A 67 -7.33 26.29 18.81
C SER A 67 -8.28 25.44 19.67
N ASN A 68 -9.41 24.99 19.11
CA ASN A 68 -10.34 24.11 19.80
C ASN A 68 -9.83 22.65 19.74
N PRO A 69 -9.40 22.06 20.87
CA PRO A 69 -8.89 20.68 20.88
C PRO A 69 -9.96 19.62 20.58
N LYS A 70 -11.24 20.00 20.62
CA LYS A 70 -12.38 19.14 20.26
C LYS A 70 -12.95 19.45 18.86
N GLY A 71 -12.35 20.41 18.15
CA GLY A 71 -12.82 20.88 16.86
C GLY A 71 -12.50 19.92 15.70
N LEU A 72 -13.16 20.15 14.57
CA LEU A 72 -12.91 19.42 13.33
C LEU A 72 -11.58 19.84 12.70
N THR A 73 -11.23 21.13 12.80
CA THR A 73 -10.02 21.70 12.18
C THR A 73 -8.75 21.03 12.67
N ILE A 74 -8.62 20.74 13.97
CA ILE A 74 -7.42 20.09 14.50
C ILE A 74 -7.26 18.65 13.96
N ILE A 75 -8.36 17.92 13.78
CA ILE A 75 -8.36 16.58 13.19
C ILE A 75 -7.89 16.63 11.73
N LEU A 76 -8.41 17.57 10.93
CA LEU A 76 -8.00 17.73 9.54
C LEU A 76 -6.54 18.18 9.42
N LEU A 77 -6.04 19.01 10.33
CA LEU A 77 -4.64 19.41 10.35
C LEU A 77 -3.72 18.22 10.63
N PHE A 78 -4.06 17.36 11.60
CA PHE A 78 -3.28 16.16 11.87
C PHE A 78 -3.23 15.23 10.66
N TRP A 79 -4.38 14.92 10.06
CA TRP A 79 -4.42 14.09 8.86
C TRP A 79 -3.77 14.75 7.65
N GLY A 80 -3.85 16.08 7.54
CA GLY A 80 -3.16 16.85 6.51
C GLY A 80 -1.65 16.77 6.65
N VAL A 81 -1.12 16.88 7.86
CA VAL A 81 0.33 16.71 8.14
C VAL A 81 0.76 15.29 7.83
N VAL A 82 0.00 14.28 8.26
CA VAL A 82 0.29 12.87 7.97
C VAL A 82 0.30 12.64 6.44
N ALA A 83 -0.72 13.11 5.73
CA ALA A 83 -0.79 12.98 4.27
C ALA A 83 0.35 13.70 3.56
N ALA A 84 0.69 14.92 3.96
CA ALA A 84 1.81 15.68 3.40
C ALA A 84 3.15 14.97 3.64
N LEU A 85 3.34 14.38 4.83
CA LEU A 85 4.53 13.59 5.14
C LEU A 85 4.60 12.33 4.28
N PHE A 86 3.52 11.57 4.14
CA PHE A 86 3.50 10.40 3.28
C PHE A 86 3.74 10.74 1.81
N ILE A 87 3.14 11.81 1.29
CA ILE A 87 3.37 12.27 -0.09
C ILE A 87 4.82 12.73 -0.26
N GLY A 88 5.35 13.50 0.68
CA GLY A 88 6.72 14.02 0.63
C GLY A 88 7.78 12.93 0.76
N LEU A 89 7.54 11.93 1.62
CA LEU A 89 8.43 10.80 1.81
C LEU A 89 8.16 9.64 0.86
N ASN A 90 7.12 9.71 0.02
CA ASN A 90 6.71 8.58 -0.82
C ASN A 90 7.87 8.02 -1.64
N LYS A 91 8.63 8.88 -2.32
CA LYS A 91 9.80 8.46 -3.11
C LYS A 91 10.80 7.69 -2.25
N LYS A 92 11.17 8.24 -1.09
CA LYS A 92 12.09 7.61 -0.15
C LYS A 92 11.57 6.30 0.43
N LEU A 93 10.27 6.20 0.70
CA LEU A 93 9.66 5.00 1.28
C LEU A 93 9.48 3.87 0.27
N ILE A 94 9.39 4.19 -1.03
CA ILE A 94 9.23 3.20 -2.11
C ILE A 94 10.51 2.98 -2.92
N GLU A 95 11.60 3.66 -2.59
CA GLU A 95 12.91 3.46 -3.21
C GLU A 95 13.27 1.99 -3.14
N ARG A 96 13.48 1.38 -4.32
CA ARG A 96 13.90 0.00 -4.50
C ARG A 96 14.86 -0.06 -5.68
N PRO A 97 15.90 -0.89 -5.60
CA PRO A 97 16.83 -1.08 -6.71
C PRO A 97 16.09 -1.72 -7.89
N LEU A 98 16.43 -1.27 -9.10
CA LEU A 98 15.94 -1.79 -10.36
C LEU A 98 17.10 -2.43 -11.10
N PHE A 99 17.07 -3.76 -11.22
CA PHE A 99 18.11 -4.51 -11.93
C PHE A 99 17.75 -4.67 -13.41
N ARG A 100 18.73 -4.43 -14.27
CA ARG A 100 18.64 -4.67 -15.71
C ARG A 100 19.46 -5.89 -16.10
N ASN A 101 18.86 -6.79 -16.86
CA ASN A 101 19.58 -7.94 -17.41
C ASN A 101 20.37 -7.48 -18.64
N VAL A 102 21.70 -7.58 -18.58
CA VAL A 102 22.60 -7.30 -19.69
C VAL A 102 23.20 -8.63 -20.14
N PRO A 103 23.03 -9.04 -21.41
CA PRO A 103 23.57 -10.30 -21.90
C PRO A 103 25.09 -10.38 -21.74
N GLU A 104 25.60 -11.56 -21.38
CA GLU A 104 27.04 -11.80 -21.29
C GLU A 104 27.74 -11.45 -22.62
N GLY A 105 28.75 -10.60 -22.56
CA GLY A 105 29.53 -10.16 -23.73
C GLY A 105 28.93 -8.99 -24.52
N ALA A 106 27.80 -8.42 -24.09
CA ALA A 106 27.30 -7.17 -24.65
C ALA A 106 28.08 -5.98 -24.08
N GLU A 107 28.70 -5.16 -24.93
CA GLU A 107 29.30 -3.87 -24.55
C GLU A 107 28.22 -2.78 -24.40
N ALA A 108 27.09 -3.11 -23.75
CA ALA A 108 26.02 -2.15 -23.48
C ALA A 108 26.21 -1.60 -22.07
N ASP A 109 26.72 -0.37 -21.96
CA ASP A 109 26.83 0.31 -20.67
C ASP A 109 25.44 0.76 -20.19
N ILE A 110 25.07 0.36 -18.98
CA ILE A 110 23.80 0.70 -18.33
C ILE A 110 23.73 2.22 -18.06
N SER A 111 24.88 2.89 -17.93
CA SER A 111 24.97 4.33 -17.71
C SER A 111 24.40 5.16 -18.87
N GLU A 112 24.40 4.61 -20.09
CA GLU A 112 23.87 5.25 -21.30
C GLU A 112 22.34 5.12 -21.41
N LEU A 113 21.71 4.30 -20.56
CA LEU A 113 20.26 4.11 -20.55
C LEU A 113 19.54 5.26 -19.83
N PRO A 114 18.26 5.53 -20.16
CA PRO A 114 17.46 6.50 -19.42
C PRO A 114 17.43 6.15 -17.92
N GLY A 115 17.99 7.04 -17.09
CA GLY A 115 18.13 6.82 -15.65
C GLY A 115 19.42 6.12 -15.23
N GLY A 116 20.36 5.82 -16.12
CA GLY A 116 21.62 5.12 -15.81
C GLY A 116 22.57 5.85 -14.86
N ALA A 117 22.29 7.12 -14.53
CA ALA A 117 22.99 7.87 -13.48
C ALA A 117 22.36 7.70 -12.08
N ASP A 118 21.24 6.97 -11.96
CA ASP A 118 20.57 6.68 -10.69
C ASP A 118 21.28 5.52 -9.99
N GLU A 119 21.74 5.75 -8.76
CA GLU A 119 22.46 4.77 -7.93
C GLU A 119 21.62 3.52 -7.61
N LEU A 120 20.29 3.59 -7.77
CA LEU A 120 19.39 2.46 -7.59
C LEU A 120 19.21 1.62 -8.86
N ILE A 121 19.85 1.97 -9.98
CA ILE A 121 19.84 1.18 -11.21
C ILE A 121 21.17 0.43 -11.34
N GLY A 122 21.11 -0.90 -11.30
CA GLY A 122 22.29 -1.78 -11.41
C GLY A 122 22.11 -2.89 -12.43
N GLN A 123 23.21 -3.58 -12.74
CA GLN A 123 23.17 -4.84 -13.48
C GLN A 123 22.70 -5.96 -12.57
N VAL A 124 21.99 -6.94 -13.12
CA VAL A 124 21.72 -8.20 -12.39
C VAL A 124 23.05 -8.80 -11.93
N GLY A 125 23.19 -9.01 -10.62
CA GLY A 125 24.43 -9.46 -9.95
C GLY A 125 25.18 -8.36 -9.19
N ASP A 126 24.84 -7.08 -9.41
CA ASP A 126 25.42 -5.96 -8.65
C ASP A 126 24.82 -5.86 -7.25
N VAL A 127 25.64 -5.47 -6.28
CA VAL A 127 25.20 -5.15 -4.92
C VAL A 127 25.00 -3.64 -4.80
N ILE A 128 23.73 -3.22 -4.68
CA ILE A 128 23.38 -1.81 -4.44
C ILE A 128 23.50 -1.50 -2.95
N VAL A 129 24.27 -0.46 -2.62
CA VAL A 129 24.51 -0.02 -1.23
C VAL A 129 23.20 0.39 -0.56
N GLY A 130 22.95 -0.14 0.64
CA GLY A 130 21.70 0.05 1.39
C GLY A 130 20.59 -0.96 1.07
N PHE A 131 20.77 -1.80 0.05
CA PHE A 131 19.82 -2.84 -0.37
C PHE A 131 20.46 -4.24 -0.41
N GLU A 132 21.54 -4.47 0.34
CA GLU A 132 22.33 -5.71 0.32
C GLU A 132 21.50 -6.95 0.69
N HIS A 133 20.43 -6.75 1.47
CA HIS A 133 19.49 -7.80 1.86
C HIS A 133 18.58 -8.28 0.71
N LEU A 134 18.40 -7.49 -0.35
CA LEU A 134 17.60 -7.87 -1.53
C LEU A 134 18.42 -8.66 -2.56
N THR A 135 19.74 -8.50 -2.59
CA THR A 135 20.62 -9.23 -3.50
C THR A 135 20.57 -10.74 -3.25
N ALA A 136 20.56 -11.18 -1.98
CA ALA A 136 20.47 -12.59 -1.63
C ALA A 136 19.16 -13.25 -2.11
N THR A 137 18.05 -12.50 -2.17
CA THR A 137 16.78 -13.01 -2.71
C THR A 137 16.79 -13.09 -4.23
N VAL A 138 17.40 -12.13 -4.92
CA VAL A 138 17.51 -12.13 -6.39
C VAL A 138 18.39 -13.28 -6.87
N ASP A 139 19.53 -13.52 -6.22
CA ASP A 139 20.41 -14.65 -6.56
C ASP A 139 19.72 -16.00 -6.38
N ALA A 140 18.88 -16.13 -5.35
CA ALA A 140 18.09 -17.33 -5.13
C ALA A 140 17.02 -17.53 -6.22
N GLU A 141 16.32 -16.48 -6.64
CA GLU A 141 15.33 -16.55 -7.73
C GLU A 141 15.94 -16.84 -9.10
N LEU A 142 17.20 -16.44 -9.34
CA LEU A 142 17.91 -16.69 -10.60
C LEU A 142 18.56 -18.09 -10.69
N ALA A 143 18.69 -18.78 -9.55
CA ALA A 143 19.28 -20.12 -9.48
C ALA A 143 18.27 -21.25 -9.75
N ASP A 144 16.98 -20.94 -9.75
CA ASP A 144 15.85 -21.84 -10.07
C ASP A 144 15.35 -21.67 -11.52
#